data_AF-A0A949BHE9-F1
#
_entry.id   AF-A0A949BHE9-F1
#
_cell.length_a   1.000
_cell.length_b   1.000
_cell.length_c   1.000
_cell.angle_alpha   90.00
_cell.angle_beta   90.00
_cell.angle_gamma   90.00
#
_symmetry.space_group_name_H-M   'P 1'
#
loop_
_entity.id
_entity.type
_entity.pdbx_description
1 polymer ?
#
loop_
_entity_poly.entity_id
_entity_poly.type
_entity_poly.pdbx_seq_one_letter_code
_entity_poly.pdbx_strand_id
1 'polypeptide(L)'
;TSFADSDNRYEYRMPVQKNLYEYYFSMLEKLKKHVNIPFRLKGMSRDENPPQFVAIREALVNLLMHTDYFSNAKPRIRILSDRVEFFNPGSLPKDIKYILKEEFSMPRNNTIARIFRTIKLSENIGSGFHKMFKGWTAYYKGKPKVEGDFDYYKITFYLEKKEAYKKPVKIGSEIGSEIGSEISSEKVLSLIRENPSISAQEMADKIGISSRAIEKRISKLKANKIIKRIGPAKGGHWEVL
;
A
#
# COMPACT_ATOMS: atom_id res chain seq x y z
N THR A 1 1.31 1.81 25.75
CA THR A 1 1.08 0.46 26.28
C THR A 1 0.51 -0.42 25.17
N SER A 2 1.00 -1.66 25.07
CA SER A 2 0.38 -2.68 24.25
C SER A 2 -1.02 -2.98 24.81
N PHE A 3 -1.97 -3.38 23.95
CA PHE A 3 -3.36 -3.68 24.33
C PHE A 3 -3.49 -4.78 25.39
N ALA A 4 -2.44 -5.58 25.58
CA ALA A 4 -2.37 -6.67 26.57
C ALA A 4 -1.92 -6.21 27.97
N ASP A 5 -1.30 -5.02 28.08
CA ASP A 5 -0.57 -4.60 29.30
C ASP A 5 -1.21 -3.39 30.02
N SER A 6 -2.44 -2.99 29.69
CA SER A 6 -3.10 -1.87 30.37
C SER A 6 -4.44 -2.26 31.01
N ASP A 7 -4.56 -1.98 32.31
CA ASP A 7 -5.81 -2.12 33.08
C ASP A 7 -6.97 -1.31 32.49
N ASN A 8 -6.65 -0.20 31.80
CA ASN A 8 -7.62 0.59 31.04
C ASN A 8 -7.51 0.29 29.53
N ARG A 9 -8.63 -0.09 28.89
CA ARG A 9 -8.69 -0.30 27.42
C ARG A 9 -8.41 0.96 26.61
N TYR A 10 -8.73 2.14 27.15
CA TYR A 10 -8.54 3.44 26.48
C TYR A 10 -8.26 4.53 27.49
N GLU A 11 -7.19 5.30 27.30
CA GLU A 11 -6.91 6.50 28.10
C GLU A 11 -7.77 7.71 27.68
N TYR A 12 -8.17 7.76 26.40
CA TYR A 12 -8.97 8.85 25.87
C TYR A 12 -9.83 8.41 24.67
N ARG A 13 -11.07 8.89 24.62
CA ARG A 13 -11.98 8.75 23.47
C ARG A 13 -12.41 10.13 22.99
N MET A 14 -12.19 10.41 21.71
CA MET A 14 -12.60 11.69 21.14
C MET A 14 -14.13 11.80 21.06
N PRO A 15 -14.73 12.93 21.45
CA PRO A 15 -16.16 13.15 21.28
C PRO A 15 -16.53 13.23 19.79
N VAL A 16 -17.80 12.95 19.49
CA VAL A 16 -18.36 13.10 18.14
C VAL A 16 -18.27 14.57 17.72
N GLN A 17 -17.90 14.81 16.47
CA GLN A 17 -17.81 16.15 15.89
C GLN A 17 -19.07 16.48 15.09
N LYS A 18 -19.36 17.77 14.86
CA LYS A 18 -20.60 18.20 14.22
C LYS A 18 -20.67 17.81 12.75
N ASN A 19 -19.52 17.83 12.07
CA ASN A 19 -19.41 17.55 10.65
C ASN A 19 -18.05 16.90 10.30
N LEU A 20 -17.94 16.42 9.06
CA LEU A 20 -16.76 15.72 8.56
C LEU A 20 -15.50 16.61 8.51
N TYR A 21 -15.69 17.91 8.27
CA TYR A 21 -14.58 18.88 8.19
C TYR A 21 -13.96 19.07 9.58
N GLU A 22 -14.78 19.39 10.59
CA GLU A 22 -14.35 19.48 11.99
C GLU A 22 -13.71 18.17 12.46
N TYR A 23 -14.33 17.03 12.14
CA TYR A 23 -13.75 15.71 12.42
C TYR A 23 -12.35 15.56 11.85
N TYR A 24 -12.16 15.89 10.57
CA TYR A 24 -10.87 15.78 9.90
C TYR A 24 -9.79 16.61 10.61
N PHE A 25 -10.05 17.90 10.85
CA PHE A 25 -9.04 18.80 11.43
C PHE A 25 -8.74 18.46 12.89
N SER A 26 -9.75 18.17 13.71
CA SER A 26 -9.54 17.76 15.10
C SER A 26 -8.76 16.43 15.21
N MET A 27 -9.06 15.47 14.32
CA MET A 27 -8.28 14.22 14.26
C MET A 27 -6.85 14.46 13.80
N LEU A 28 -6.65 15.32 12.80
CA LEU A 28 -5.34 15.62 12.26
C LEU A 28 -4.45 16.30 13.31
N GLU A 29 -4.99 17.23 14.09
CA GLU A 29 -4.26 17.86 15.21
C GLU A 29 -3.83 16.85 16.27
N LYS A 30 -4.70 15.89 16.63
CA LYS A 30 -4.32 14.81 17.55
C LYS A 30 -3.23 13.94 16.97
N LEU A 31 -3.39 13.48 15.74
CA LEU A 31 -2.39 12.66 15.06
C LEU A 31 -1.04 13.37 14.96
N LYS A 32 -1.04 14.69 14.71
CA LYS A 32 0.16 15.54 14.69
C LYS A 32 0.94 15.50 16.01
N LYS A 33 0.26 15.40 17.15
CA LYS A 33 0.88 15.34 18.49
C LYS A 33 1.52 13.98 18.79
N HIS A 34 1.03 12.91 18.18
CA HIS A 34 1.49 11.54 18.43
C HIS A 34 2.47 11.00 17.38
N VAL A 35 2.59 11.66 16.24
CA VAL A 35 3.58 11.32 15.21
C VAL A 35 4.78 12.25 15.37
N ASN A 36 6.00 11.70 15.33
CA ASN A 36 7.21 12.51 15.42
C ASN A 36 7.38 13.41 14.17
N ILE A 37 7.21 14.71 14.38
CA ILE A 37 7.36 15.75 13.35
C ILE A 37 8.51 16.66 13.79
N PRO A 38 9.76 16.29 13.49
CA PRO A 38 10.90 17.11 13.88
C PRO A 38 10.84 18.46 13.16
N PHE A 39 11.35 19.49 13.82
CA PHE A 39 11.53 20.78 13.19
C PHE A 39 12.47 20.65 11.99
N ARG A 40 12.00 21.10 10.82
CA ARG A 40 12.77 21.19 9.59
C ARG A 40 12.41 22.50 8.90
N LEU A 41 13.38 23.10 8.23
CA LEU A 41 13.17 24.26 7.38
C LEU A 41 13.03 23.79 5.92
N LYS A 42 12.15 24.46 5.18
CA LYS A 42 12.02 24.36 3.73
C LYS A 42 12.25 25.76 3.17
N GLY A 43 13.49 26.03 2.76
CA GLY A 43 13.95 27.41 2.50
C GLY A 43 14.04 28.19 3.80
N MET A 44 13.39 29.36 3.86
CA MET A 44 13.37 30.21 5.06
C MET A 44 12.19 29.91 6.01
N SER A 45 11.22 29.10 5.58
CA SER A 45 10.01 28.79 6.36
C SER A 45 10.10 27.40 6.98
N ARG A 46 9.38 27.18 8.08
CA ARG A 46 9.22 25.85 8.67
C ARG A 46 8.52 24.92 7.67
N ASP A 47 9.02 23.70 7.53
CA ASP A 47 8.34 22.64 6.78
C ASP A 47 7.11 22.18 7.56
N GLU A 48 5.95 22.64 7.13
CA GLU A 48 4.66 22.28 7.73
C GLU A 48 4.14 20.92 7.26
N ASN A 49 4.71 20.35 6.20
CA ASN A 49 4.23 19.13 5.56
C ASN A 49 5.36 18.09 5.36
N PRO A 50 6.00 17.63 6.46
CA PRO A 50 7.01 16.60 6.33
C PRO A 50 6.40 15.28 5.82
N PRO A 51 7.18 14.42 5.13
CA PRO A 51 6.64 13.29 4.38
C PRO A 51 5.79 12.30 5.21
N GLN A 52 6.16 12.05 6.46
CA GLN A 52 5.41 11.18 7.36
C GLN A 52 4.07 11.79 7.80
N PHE A 53 3.98 13.13 7.88
CA PHE A 53 2.72 13.81 8.17
C PHE A 53 1.80 13.80 6.96
N VAL A 54 2.35 13.96 5.75
CA VAL A 54 1.62 13.77 4.49
C VAL A 54 1.02 12.36 4.41
N ALA A 55 1.77 11.33 4.82
CA ALA A 55 1.26 9.96 4.85
C ALA A 55 0.07 9.76 5.79
N ILE A 56 0.08 10.41 6.95
CA ILE A 56 -1.01 10.34 7.92
C ILE A 56 -2.25 11.11 7.44
N ARG A 57 -2.05 12.28 6.80
CA ARG A 57 -3.12 13.02 6.15
C ARG A 57 -3.82 12.15 5.08
N GLU A 58 -3.02 11.50 4.24
CA GLU A 58 -3.50 10.61 3.20
C GLU A 58 -4.26 9.40 3.79
N ALA A 59 -3.77 8.82 4.88
CA ALA A 59 -4.46 7.72 5.57
C ALA A 59 -5.81 8.15 6.16
N LEU A 60 -5.88 9.35 6.74
CA LEU A 60 -7.12 9.90 7.29
C LEU A 60 -8.14 10.21 6.19
N VAL A 61 -7.72 10.80 5.07
CA VAL A 61 -8.63 11.03 3.95
C VAL A 61 -9.12 9.71 3.35
N ASN A 62 -8.21 8.74 3.15
CA ASN A 62 -8.59 7.42 2.63
C ASN A 62 -9.54 6.69 3.56
N LEU A 63 -9.36 6.80 4.88
CA LEU A 63 -10.34 6.28 5.85
C LEU A 63 -11.72 6.85 5.54
N LEU A 64 -11.86 8.19 5.54
CA LEU A 64 -13.16 8.87 5.40
C LEU A 64 -13.82 8.63 4.04
N MET A 65 -13.05 8.59 2.96
CA MET A 65 -13.57 8.37 1.60
C MET A 65 -14.00 6.93 1.35
N HIS A 66 -13.32 5.97 1.95
CA HIS A 66 -13.58 4.55 1.72
C HIS A 66 -14.45 3.91 2.81
N THR A 67 -14.82 4.60 3.89
CA THR A 67 -15.68 4.00 4.93
C THR A 67 -17.00 3.47 4.39
N ASP A 68 -17.34 2.24 4.77
CA ASP A 68 -18.72 1.78 4.68
C ASP A 68 -19.54 2.35 5.85
N TYR A 69 -20.23 3.47 5.60
CA TYR A 69 -21.04 4.14 6.61
C TYR A 69 -22.35 3.40 6.93
N PHE A 70 -22.73 2.41 6.12
CA PHE A 70 -23.89 1.56 6.36
C PHE A 70 -23.55 0.36 7.25
N SER A 71 -22.26 0.09 7.48
CA SER A 71 -21.81 -0.96 8.40
C SER A 71 -22.21 -0.67 9.86
N ASN A 72 -22.54 -1.74 10.58
CA ASN A 72 -22.71 -1.72 12.02
C ASN A 72 -21.38 -1.40 12.73
N ALA A 73 -20.25 -1.81 12.14
CA ALA A 73 -18.94 -1.40 12.59
C ALA A 73 -18.66 0.04 12.17
N LYS A 74 -17.93 0.78 13.02
CA LYS A 74 -17.54 2.17 12.74
C LYS A 74 -16.06 2.25 12.35
N PRO A 75 -15.65 3.20 11.49
CA PRO A 75 -14.24 3.46 11.26
C PRO A 75 -13.60 3.91 12.58
N ARG A 76 -12.36 3.48 12.83
CA ARG A 76 -11.67 3.72 14.09
C ARG A 76 -10.21 4.02 13.84
N ILE A 77 -9.68 4.97 14.61
CA ILE A 77 -8.24 5.24 14.68
C ILE A 77 -7.79 4.92 16.10
N ARG A 78 -6.79 4.05 16.24
CA ARG A 78 -6.16 3.74 17.52
C ARG A 78 -4.74 4.28 17.50
N ILE A 79 -4.39 5.02 18.53
CA ILE A 79 -3.03 5.52 18.75
C ILE A 79 -2.49 4.73 19.94
N LEU A 80 -1.50 3.89 19.68
CA LEU A 80 -0.76 3.14 20.68
C LEU A 80 0.63 3.76 20.85
N SER A 81 1.38 3.29 21.85
CA SER A 81 2.75 3.78 22.10
C SER A 81 3.72 3.46 20.95
N ASP A 82 3.50 2.34 20.26
CA ASP A 82 4.39 1.81 19.23
C ASP A 82 3.84 1.98 17.80
N ARG A 83 2.54 2.28 17.65
CA ARG A 83 1.89 2.34 16.33
C ARG A 83 0.59 3.15 16.30
N VAL A 84 0.18 3.55 15.10
CA VAL A 84 -1.14 4.11 14.80
C VAL A 84 -1.87 3.17 13.85
N GLU A 85 -3.09 2.77 14.20
CA GLU A 85 -3.93 1.88 13.40
C GLU A 85 -5.14 2.63 12.85
N PHE A 86 -5.35 2.58 11.55
CA PHE A 86 -6.55 3.05 10.86
C PHE A 86 -7.37 1.83 10.46
N PHE A 87 -8.52 1.63 11.11
CA PHE A 87 -9.45 0.54 10.84
C PHE A 87 -10.66 1.08 10.09
N ASN A 88 -11.04 0.42 8.99
CA ASN A 88 -12.22 0.76 8.22
C ASN A 88 -13.14 -0.45 8.01
N PRO A 89 -14.45 -0.35 8.29
CA PRO A 89 -15.41 -1.33 7.80
C PRO A 89 -15.48 -1.35 6.26
N GLY A 90 -15.66 -2.55 5.70
CA GLY A 90 -15.66 -2.89 4.29
C GLY A 90 -14.25 -3.22 3.75
N SER A 91 -14.16 -4.21 2.87
CA SER A 91 -12.91 -4.70 2.24
C SER A 91 -12.25 -3.69 1.31
N LEU A 92 -10.97 -3.82 0.99
CA LEU A 92 -10.39 -3.05 -0.12
C LEU A 92 -11.10 -3.38 -1.46
N PRO A 93 -11.28 -2.41 -2.37
CA PRO A 93 -11.98 -2.66 -3.64
C PRO A 93 -11.24 -3.62 -4.58
N LYS A 94 -9.93 -3.78 -4.37
CA LYS A 94 -9.06 -4.78 -4.99
C LYS A 94 -8.00 -5.18 -3.96
N ASP A 95 -7.31 -6.30 -4.20
CA ASP A 95 -6.11 -6.62 -3.41
C ASP A 95 -5.11 -5.46 -3.47
N ILE A 96 -4.47 -5.17 -2.33
CA ILE A 96 -3.49 -4.11 -2.18
C ILE A 96 -2.37 -4.18 -3.23
N LYS A 97 -1.99 -5.40 -3.65
CA LYS A 97 -1.01 -5.65 -4.71
C LYS A 97 -1.41 -5.02 -6.05
N TYR A 98 -2.69 -5.12 -6.43
CA TYR A 98 -3.20 -4.52 -7.67
C TYR A 98 -3.42 -3.02 -7.52
N ILE A 99 -3.91 -2.56 -6.36
CA ILE A 99 -4.09 -1.13 -6.08
C ILE A 99 -2.77 -0.37 -6.25
N LEU A 100 -1.70 -0.91 -5.68
CA LEU A 100 -0.36 -0.33 -5.78
C LEU A 100 0.22 -0.42 -7.20
N LYS A 101 -0.23 -1.34 -8.05
CA LYS A 101 0.31 -1.50 -9.40
C LYS A 101 -0.40 -0.61 -10.42
N GLU A 102 -1.72 -0.52 -10.33
CA GLU A 102 -2.58 0.13 -11.34
C GLU A 102 -2.89 1.59 -10.99
N GLU A 103 -2.33 2.11 -9.89
CA GLU A 103 -2.76 3.40 -9.32
C GLU A 103 -4.29 3.47 -9.22
N PHE A 104 -4.89 2.38 -8.74
CA PHE A 104 -6.34 2.23 -8.74
C PHE A 104 -6.95 2.97 -7.55
N SER A 105 -8.02 3.73 -7.79
CA SER A 105 -8.80 4.32 -6.71
C SER A 105 -10.28 4.32 -7.06
N MET A 106 -11.05 3.61 -6.23
CA MET A 106 -12.50 3.53 -6.31
C MET A 106 -13.08 3.89 -4.93
N PRO A 107 -13.28 5.18 -4.64
CA PRO A 107 -13.85 5.60 -3.36
C PRO A 107 -15.30 5.14 -3.23
N ARG A 108 -15.68 4.62 -2.05
CA ARG A 108 -17.07 4.25 -1.76
C ARG A 108 -17.95 5.49 -1.67
N ASN A 109 -17.41 6.57 -1.14
CA ASN A 109 -18.14 7.81 -0.92
C ASN A 109 -17.66 8.90 -1.89
N ASN A 110 -18.22 8.91 -3.11
CA ASN A 110 -17.85 9.87 -4.15
C ASN A 110 -18.08 11.34 -3.74
N THR A 111 -19.15 11.63 -3.00
CA THR A 111 -19.42 12.99 -2.49
C THR A 111 -18.33 13.45 -1.53
N ILE A 112 -17.92 12.60 -0.60
CA ILE A 112 -16.85 12.88 0.34
C ILE A 112 -15.52 13.07 -0.39
N ALA A 113 -15.21 12.17 -1.34
CA ALA A 113 -14.01 12.28 -2.16
C ALA A 113 -13.97 13.59 -2.96
N ARG A 114 -15.10 14.02 -3.52
CA ARG A 114 -15.23 15.29 -4.22
C ARG A 114 -14.95 16.47 -3.29
N ILE A 115 -15.54 16.50 -2.09
CA ILE A 115 -15.30 17.55 -1.10
C ILE A 115 -13.80 17.66 -0.78
N PHE A 116 -13.14 16.55 -0.43
CA PHE A 116 -11.71 16.55 -0.07
C PHE A 116 -10.79 16.96 -1.22
N ARG A 117 -11.14 16.63 -2.47
CA ARG A 117 -10.41 17.11 -3.65
C ARG A 117 -10.61 18.60 -3.89
N THR A 118 -11.84 19.10 -3.76
CA THR A 118 -12.16 20.53 -3.93
C THR A 118 -11.38 21.40 -2.94
N ILE A 119 -11.27 20.97 -1.68
CA ILE A 119 -10.49 21.70 -0.65
C ILE A 119 -9.00 21.34 -0.63
N LYS A 120 -8.50 20.62 -1.64
CA LYS A 120 -7.08 20.25 -1.82
C LYS A 120 -6.47 19.48 -0.65
N LEU A 121 -7.28 18.72 0.09
CA LEU A 121 -6.82 17.81 1.14
C LEU A 121 -6.54 16.39 0.60
N SER A 122 -7.08 16.06 -0.57
CA SER A 122 -6.70 14.91 -1.40
C SER A 122 -6.31 15.41 -2.79
N GLU A 123 -5.25 14.82 -3.35
CA GLU A 123 -4.86 15.06 -4.75
C GLU A 123 -5.52 14.02 -5.70
N ASN A 124 -5.00 13.94 -6.93
CA ASN A 124 -5.44 13.06 -8.01
C ASN A 124 -5.65 11.59 -7.59
N ILE A 125 -6.63 10.98 -8.25
CA ILE A 125 -7.03 9.57 -8.16
C ILE A 125 -5.80 8.66 -8.29
N GLY A 126 -5.68 7.65 -7.42
CA GLY A 126 -4.73 6.55 -7.59
C GLY A 126 -3.36 6.70 -6.92
N SER A 127 -2.93 7.93 -6.62
CA SER A 127 -1.61 8.19 -6.03
C SER A 127 -1.54 8.00 -4.51
N GLY A 128 -2.68 7.82 -3.84
CA GLY A 128 -2.80 7.90 -2.39
C GLY A 128 -1.93 6.92 -1.62
N PHE A 129 -2.02 5.62 -1.94
CA PHE A 129 -1.20 4.60 -1.29
C PHE A 129 0.30 4.82 -1.53
N HIS A 130 0.71 5.24 -2.73
CA HIS A 130 2.11 5.53 -3.04
C HIS A 130 2.67 6.67 -2.19
N LYS A 131 1.94 7.78 -2.09
CA LYS A 131 2.33 8.93 -1.27
C LYS A 131 2.41 8.56 0.21
N MET A 132 1.42 7.80 0.69
CA MET A 132 1.39 7.30 2.06
C MET A 132 2.61 6.44 2.37
N PHE A 133 2.91 5.45 1.53
CA PHE A 133 4.00 4.50 1.76
C PHE A 133 5.36 5.19 1.65
N LYS A 134 5.56 6.00 0.60
CA LYS A 134 6.79 6.77 0.38
C LYS A 134 7.02 7.74 1.53
N GLY A 135 6.00 8.48 1.93
CA GLY A 135 6.07 9.49 2.98
C GLY A 135 6.44 8.89 4.34
N TRP A 136 5.79 7.79 4.71
CA TRP A 136 6.08 7.10 5.97
C TRP A 136 7.47 6.47 5.98
N THR A 137 7.82 5.73 4.91
CA THR A 137 9.10 5.03 4.79
C THR A 137 10.29 6.00 4.76
N ALA A 138 10.11 7.21 4.22
CA ALA A 138 11.19 8.21 4.19
C ALA A 138 11.71 8.56 5.59
N TYR A 139 10.81 8.59 6.59
CA TYR A 139 11.14 8.96 7.97
C TYR A 139 11.39 7.75 8.88
N TYR A 140 10.43 6.82 8.97
CA TYR A 140 10.49 5.68 9.90
C TYR A 140 11.26 4.47 9.34
N LYS A 141 11.61 4.49 8.05
CA LYS A 141 12.29 3.39 7.33
C LYS A 141 11.51 2.08 7.25
N GLY A 142 10.40 1.94 7.96
CA GLY A 142 9.40 0.89 7.78
C GLY A 142 8.27 1.30 6.84
N LYS A 143 7.67 0.31 6.17
CA LYS A 143 6.44 0.48 5.38
C LYS A 143 5.21 0.31 6.27
N PRO A 144 4.11 1.05 6.03
CA PRO A 144 2.82 0.76 6.65
C PRO A 144 2.39 -0.67 6.31
N LYS A 145 1.83 -1.39 7.28
CA LYS A 145 1.24 -2.72 7.05
C LYS A 145 -0.23 -2.55 6.68
N VAL A 146 -0.66 -3.14 5.58
CA VAL A 146 -2.06 -3.19 5.17
C VAL A 146 -2.53 -4.63 5.32
N GLU A 147 -3.62 -4.82 6.04
CA GLU A 147 -4.26 -6.11 6.26
C GLU A 147 -5.77 -5.92 6.15
N GLY A 148 -6.50 -6.94 5.73
CA GLY A 148 -7.94 -6.84 5.55
C GLY A 148 -8.51 -8.15 5.06
N ASP A 149 -9.83 -8.23 5.10
CA ASP A 149 -10.64 -9.35 4.65
C ASP A 149 -11.85 -8.82 3.87
N PHE A 150 -12.87 -9.64 3.64
CA PHE A 150 -14.07 -9.30 2.88
C PHE A 150 -14.92 -8.19 3.52
N ASP A 151 -14.82 -7.97 4.83
CA ASP A 151 -15.65 -7.05 5.61
C ASP A 151 -14.88 -5.91 6.29
N TYR A 152 -13.54 -5.87 6.17
CA TYR A 152 -12.74 -4.77 6.71
C TYR A 152 -11.38 -4.61 6.03
N TYR A 153 -10.76 -3.46 6.24
CA TYR A 153 -9.32 -3.31 6.10
C TYR A 153 -8.74 -2.44 7.20
N LYS A 154 -7.44 -2.62 7.47
CA LYS A 154 -6.68 -1.93 8.49
C LYS A 154 -5.30 -1.55 7.95
N ILE A 155 -4.90 -0.32 8.23
CA ILE A 155 -3.57 0.20 7.91
C ILE A 155 -2.85 0.53 9.22
N THR A 156 -1.67 -0.07 9.42
CA THR A 156 -0.89 0.06 10.65
C THR A 156 0.43 0.76 10.37
N PHE A 157 0.66 1.86 11.08
CA PHE A 157 1.84 2.71 11.01
C PHE A 157 2.69 2.54 12.28
N TYR A 158 3.84 1.88 12.19
CA TYR A 158 4.75 1.72 13.33
C TYR A 158 5.57 3.00 13.57
N LEU A 159 5.66 3.41 14.83
CA LEU A 159 6.35 4.62 15.32
C LEU A 159 7.81 4.36 15.70
N GLU A 160 8.26 3.11 15.62
CA GLU A 160 9.67 2.76 15.77
C GLU A 160 10.44 3.04 14.46
N LYS A 161 11.56 3.76 14.56
CA LYS A 161 12.47 3.92 13.43
C LYS A 161 13.26 2.64 13.25
N LYS A 162 13.10 1.97 12.10
CA LYS A 162 13.98 0.85 11.76
C LYS A 162 15.37 1.37 11.37
N GLU A 163 16.41 0.70 11.83
CA GLU A 163 17.77 0.99 11.38
C GLU A 163 17.83 0.86 9.84
N ALA A 164 18.48 1.82 9.21
CA ALA A 164 18.59 1.85 7.77
C ALA A 164 19.50 0.69 7.31
N TYR A 165 18.90 -0.42 6.87
CA TYR A 165 19.61 -1.38 6.03
C TYR A 165 20.19 -0.61 4.84
N LYS A 166 21.53 -0.51 4.77
CA LYS A 166 22.28 0.10 3.67
C LYS A 166 22.13 -0.75 2.40
N LYS A 167 20.97 -0.69 1.77
CA LYS A 167 20.82 -0.86 0.33
C LYS A 167 20.30 0.45 -0.22
N PRO A 168 20.88 1.00 -1.30
CA PRO A 168 20.38 2.22 -1.91
C PRO A 168 18.92 1.99 -2.30
N VAL A 169 18.01 2.63 -1.59
CA VAL A 169 16.59 2.47 -1.77
C VAL A 169 16.20 3.19 -3.07
N LYS A 170 16.18 2.44 -4.18
CA LYS A 170 15.36 2.79 -5.35
C LYS A 170 13.90 2.48 -4.98
N ILE A 171 13.24 3.41 -4.25
CA ILE A 171 11.77 3.42 -4.06
C ILE A 171 11.16 3.56 -5.46
N GLY A 172 10.89 2.43 -6.09
CA GLY A 172 10.40 2.32 -7.46
C GLY A 172 10.58 0.90 -7.98
N SER A 173 11.67 0.22 -7.62
CA SER A 173 11.96 -1.12 -8.15
C SER A 173 11.51 -2.27 -7.25
N GLU A 174 11.53 -2.14 -5.91
CA GLU A 174 11.31 -3.32 -5.04
C GLU A 174 9.84 -3.68 -4.80
N ILE A 175 8.96 -2.68 -4.64
CA ILE A 175 7.50 -2.92 -4.53
C ILE A 175 6.96 -3.46 -5.86
N GLY A 176 7.46 -2.93 -6.98
CA GLY A 176 7.17 -3.45 -8.32
C GLY A 176 7.83 -4.79 -8.63
N SER A 177 8.97 -5.14 -8.02
CA SER A 177 9.68 -6.39 -8.33
C SER A 177 9.13 -7.60 -7.60
N GLU A 178 8.70 -7.49 -6.35
CA GLU A 178 8.10 -8.64 -5.64
C GLU A 178 6.69 -8.89 -6.15
N ILE A 179 5.86 -7.84 -6.21
CA ILE A 179 4.46 -7.93 -6.65
C ILE A 179 4.36 -8.12 -8.18
N GLY A 180 5.26 -7.50 -8.95
CA GLY A 180 5.37 -7.77 -10.38
C GLY A 180 6.01 -9.12 -10.71
N SER A 181 6.76 -9.74 -9.79
CA SER A 181 7.25 -11.11 -9.99
C SER A 181 6.16 -12.15 -9.83
N GLU A 182 5.22 -11.95 -8.91
CA GLU A 182 4.03 -12.80 -8.77
C GLU A 182 3.12 -12.59 -9.99
N ILE A 183 2.59 -11.38 -10.21
CA ILE A 183 1.62 -11.07 -11.29
C ILE A 183 2.12 -11.42 -12.70
N SER A 184 3.43 -11.42 -12.93
CA SER A 184 3.99 -11.86 -14.21
C SER A 184 4.29 -13.35 -14.28
N SER A 185 4.45 -14.05 -13.17
CA SER A 185 4.56 -15.51 -13.17
C SER A 185 3.24 -16.14 -13.63
N GLU A 186 2.09 -15.62 -13.21
CA GLU A 186 0.79 -16.09 -13.72
C GLU A 186 0.62 -15.80 -15.22
N LYS A 187 1.05 -14.63 -15.71
CA LYS A 187 1.04 -14.32 -17.15
C LYS A 187 2.02 -15.17 -17.96
N VAL A 188 3.18 -15.50 -17.40
CA VAL A 188 4.12 -16.44 -18.03
C VAL A 188 3.50 -17.83 -18.13
N LEU A 189 2.81 -18.28 -17.07
CA LEU A 189 2.10 -19.56 -17.07
C LEU A 189 0.93 -19.58 -18.07
N SER A 190 0.16 -18.49 -18.19
CA SER A 190 -0.92 -18.42 -19.17
C SER A 190 -0.39 -18.47 -20.61
N LEU A 191 0.69 -17.74 -20.90
CA LEU A 191 1.33 -17.77 -22.22
C LEU A 191 1.93 -19.14 -22.56
N ILE A 192 2.51 -19.84 -21.57
CA ILE A 192 3.00 -21.22 -21.75
C ILE A 192 1.83 -22.18 -22.03
N ARG A 193 0.68 -22.02 -21.37
CA ARG A 193 -0.52 -22.84 -21.62
C ARG A 193 -1.10 -22.60 -23.01
N GLU A 194 -1.11 -21.35 -23.48
CA GLU A 194 -1.59 -20.97 -24.81
C GLU A 194 -0.65 -21.42 -25.93
N ASN A 195 0.66 -21.32 -25.72
CA ASN A 195 1.67 -21.76 -26.67
C ASN A 195 2.86 -22.40 -25.92
N PRO A 196 2.87 -23.73 -25.78
CA PRO A 196 3.96 -24.47 -25.13
C PRO A 196 5.34 -24.21 -25.74
N SER A 197 5.43 -23.83 -27.01
CA SER A 197 6.70 -23.60 -27.71
C SER A 197 7.19 -22.14 -27.61
N ILE A 198 6.48 -21.27 -26.89
CA ILE A 198 6.80 -19.84 -26.83
C ILE A 198 8.18 -19.57 -26.23
N SER A 199 8.93 -18.70 -26.89
CA SER A 199 10.27 -18.29 -26.47
C SER A 199 10.22 -17.23 -25.36
N ALA A 200 11.31 -17.11 -24.61
CA ALA A 200 11.42 -16.08 -23.57
C ALA A 200 11.35 -14.66 -24.15
N GLN A 201 11.81 -14.47 -25.40
CA GLN A 201 11.74 -13.20 -26.11
C GLN A 201 10.29 -12.83 -26.47
N GLU A 202 9.53 -13.77 -27.04
CA GLU A 202 8.11 -13.53 -27.38
C GLU A 202 7.25 -13.28 -26.12
N MET A 203 7.54 -13.98 -25.02
CA MET A 203 6.89 -13.70 -23.73
C MET A 203 7.22 -12.29 -23.24
N ALA A 204 8.46 -11.84 -23.40
CA ALA A 204 8.89 -10.49 -23.03
C ALA A 204 8.16 -9.42 -23.85
N ASP A 205 8.05 -9.63 -25.16
CA ASP A 205 7.37 -8.70 -26.08
C ASP A 205 5.87 -8.62 -25.76
N LYS A 206 5.21 -9.74 -25.49
CA LYS A 206 3.78 -9.77 -25.10
C LYS A 206 3.49 -9.16 -23.72
N ILE A 207 4.42 -9.30 -22.76
CA ILE A 207 4.24 -8.81 -21.38
C ILE A 207 4.71 -7.35 -21.23
N GLY A 208 5.54 -6.85 -22.16
CA GLY A 208 6.10 -5.50 -22.13
C GLY A 208 7.25 -5.36 -21.13
N ILE A 209 8.11 -6.37 -21.01
CA ILE A 209 9.26 -6.38 -20.10
C ILE A 209 10.51 -6.97 -20.76
N SER A 210 11.68 -6.85 -20.12
CA SER A 210 12.91 -7.39 -20.70
C SER A 210 12.95 -8.92 -20.71
N SER A 211 13.52 -9.49 -21.77
CA SER A 211 13.76 -10.94 -21.92
C SER A 211 14.52 -11.53 -20.72
N ARG A 212 15.52 -10.81 -20.21
CA ARG A 212 16.27 -11.20 -19.00
C ARG A 212 15.40 -11.31 -17.74
N ALA A 213 14.34 -10.52 -17.62
CA ALA A 213 13.40 -10.62 -16.52
C ALA A 213 12.48 -11.85 -16.64
N ILE A 214 12.10 -12.22 -17.87
CA ILE A 214 11.36 -13.47 -18.16
C ILE A 214 12.23 -14.69 -17.87
N GLU A 215 13.48 -14.73 -18.33
CA GLU A 215 14.40 -15.84 -18.10
C GLU A 215 14.61 -16.12 -16.60
N LYS A 216 14.77 -15.06 -15.80
CA LYS A 216 14.88 -15.16 -14.34
C LYS A 216 13.62 -15.77 -13.72
N ARG A 217 12.44 -15.45 -14.25
CA ARG A 217 11.15 -16.00 -13.79
C ARG A 217 10.95 -17.45 -14.18
N ILE A 218 11.25 -17.81 -15.44
CA ILE A 218 11.25 -19.20 -15.91
C ILE A 218 12.18 -20.06 -15.04
N SER A 219 13.36 -19.53 -14.70
CA SER A 219 14.32 -20.21 -13.82
C SER A 219 13.74 -20.47 -12.43
N LYS A 220 12.99 -19.51 -11.87
CA LYS A 220 12.31 -19.65 -10.57
C LYS A 220 11.14 -20.65 -10.63
N LEU A 221 10.32 -20.60 -11.68
CA LEU A 221 9.21 -21.54 -11.89
C LEU A 221 9.72 -22.98 -12.08
N LYS A 222 10.84 -23.15 -12.78
CA LYS A 222 11.52 -24.45 -12.94
C LYS A 222 12.08 -24.96 -11.61
N ALA A 223 12.74 -24.08 -10.83
CA ALA A 223 13.26 -24.44 -9.50
C ALA A 223 12.14 -24.86 -8.53
N ASN A 224 10.98 -24.20 -8.63
CA ASN A 224 9.79 -24.51 -7.84
C ASN A 224 8.98 -25.70 -8.39
N LYS A 225 9.45 -26.39 -9.44
CA LYS A 225 8.77 -27.53 -10.09
C LYS A 225 7.35 -27.22 -10.61
N ILE A 226 7.11 -25.98 -11.04
CA ILE A 226 5.82 -25.55 -11.62
C ILE A 226 5.83 -25.75 -13.15
N ILE A 227 7.00 -25.65 -13.79
CA ILE A 227 7.15 -25.88 -15.23
C ILE A 227 8.39 -26.73 -15.53
N LYS A 228 8.35 -27.45 -16.64
CA LYS A 228 9.46 -28.27 -17.16
C LYS A 228 9.64 -28.01 -18.66
N ARG A 229 10.90 -27.97 -19.12
CA ARG A 229 11.19 -27.98 -20.57
C ARG A 229 11.34 -29.42 -21.04
N ILE A 230 10.61 -29.80 -22.07
CA ILE A 230 10.74 -31.09 -22.76
C ILE A 230 11.40 -30.84 -24.13
N GLY A 231 12.45 -31.59 -24.41
CA GLY A 231 13.20 -31.50 -25.68
C GLY A 231 14.38 -30.50 -25.66
N PRO A 232 15.05 -30.32 -26.82
CA PRO A 232 16.27 -29.53 -26.95
C PRO A 232 16.04 -28.02 -26.75
N ALA A 233 17.11 -27.28 -26.43
CA ALA A 233 17.06 -25.83 -26.17
C ALA A 233 16.49 -25.03 -27.37
N LYS A 234 16.74 -25.50 -28.60
CA LYS A 234 16.08 -25.03 -29.82
C LYS A 234 15.12 -26.12 -30.29
N GLY A 235 13.82 -25.88 -30.19
CA GLY A 235 12.78 -26.81 -30.67
C GLY A 235 12.03 -27.62 -29.60
N GLY A 236 12.43 -27.56 -28.33
CA GLY A 236 11.62 -28.13 -27.23
C GLY A 236 10.40 -27.26 -26.88
N HIS A 237 9.53 -27.75 -26.00
CA HIS A 237 8.36 -27.03 -25.49
C HIS A 237 8.32 -27.04 -23.96
N TRP A 238 7.55 -26.13 -23.39
CA TRP A 238 7.29 -26.01 -21.96
C TRP A 238 6.04 -26.79 -21.57
N GLU A 239 6.14 -27.56 -20.51
CA GLU A 239 5.03 -28.26 -19.86
C GLU A 239 4.81 -27.62 -18.48
N VAL A 240 3.55 -27.37 -18.13
CA VAL A 240 3.14 -26.93 -16.78
C VAL A 240 2.79 -28.17 -15.98
N LEU A 241 3.40 -28.33 -14.80
CA LEU A 241 3.23 -29.47 -13.90
C LEU A 241 2.07 -29.27 -12.93
#